data_AF-A0A445LDB2-F1
#
_entry.id   AF-A0A445LDB2-F1
#
_cell.length_a   1.000
_cell.length_b   1.000
_cell.length_c   1.000
_cell.angle_alpha   90.00
_cell.angle_beta   90.00
_cell.angle_gamma   90.00
#
_symmetry.space_group_name_H-M   'P 1'
#
loop_
_entity.id
_entity.type
_entity.pdbx_description
1 polymer ?
#
loop_
_entity_poly.entity_id
_entity_poly.type
_entity_poly.pdbx_seq_one_letter_code
_entity_poly.pdbx_strand_id
1 'polypeptide(L)'
;MGLALTVGFLGLLILFHAAYSTIQCILKLIIKLVLLFECWGSWISNLGLIFVADRGVLKITEEEFSGLPIEVVIELFLGLLLCFWTALTAPGKFLSIHPHSEENRIVSLPANPDFMIFNHRGKVFPVEMDLKLRQ
;
A
#
# COMPACT_ATOMS: atom_id res chain seq x y z
N MET A 1 12.46 -4.75 -9.02
CA MET A 1 11.96 -4.87 -7.63
C MET A 1 12.42 -3.74 -6.72
N GLY A 2 13.71 -3.36 -6.68
CA GLY A 2 14.20 -2.31 -5.78
C GLY A 2 13.45 -0.97 -5.88
N LEU A 3 13.22 -0.47 -7.10
CA LEU A 3 12.55 0.82 -7.31
C LEU A 3 11.07 0.84 -6.86
N ALA A 4 10.35 -0.27 -7.02
CA ALA A 4 8.97 -0.38 -6.55
C ALA A 4 8.90 -0.36 -5.01
N LEU A 5 9.86 -1.00 -4.33
CA LEU A 5 9.92 -0.99 -2.86
C LEU A 5 10.29 0.39 -2.31
N THR A 6 11.22 1.10 -2.95
CA THR A 6 11.59 2.47 -2.51
C THR A 6 10.44 3.45 -2.68
N VAL A 7 9.70 3.36 -3.80
CA VAL A 7 8.51 4.19 -4.02
C VAL A 7 7.41 3.84 -3.03
N GLY A 8 7.24 2.55 -2.70
CA GLY A 8 6.26 2.09 -1.70
C GLY A 8 6.56 2.61 -0.29
N PHE A 9 7.84 2.59 0.12
CA PHE A 9 8.25 3.15 1.39
C PHE A 9 7.96 4.66 1.46
N LEU A 10 8.25 5.40 0.39
CA LEU A 10 7.93 6.82 0.30
C LEU A 10 6.42 7.08 0.39
N GLY A 11 5.61 6.27 -0.32
CA GLY A 11 4.15 6.35 -0.28
C GLY A 11 3.58 6.09 1.12
N LEU A 12 4.14 5.14 1.87
CA LEU A 12 3.76 4.88 3.25
C LEU A 12 4.11 6.06 4.17
N LEU A 13 5.30 6.65 4.02
CA LEU A 13 5.68 7.83 4.80
C LEU A 13 4.73 9.01 4.57
N ILE A 14 4.32 9.23 3.32
CA ILE A 14 3.34 10.27 2.96
C ILE A 14 1.98 9.97 3.61
N LEU A 15 1.51 8.72 3.58
CA LEU A 15 0.28 8.32 4.26
C LEU A 15 0.36 8.51 5.79
N PHE A 16 1.50 8.21 6.41
CA PHE A 16 1.72 8.46 7.83
C PHE A 16 1.69 9.95 8.16
N HIS A 17 2.31 10.78 7.32
CA HIS A 17 2.28 12.23 7.48
C HIS A 17 0.86 12.79 7.33
N ALA A 18 0.11 12.35 6.31
CA ALA A 18 -1.29 12.71 6.13
C ALA A 18 -2.17 12.24 7.32
N ALA A 19 -1.95 11.02 7.83
CA ALA A 19 -2.66 10.50 9.00
C ALA A 19 -2.36 11.32 10.27
N TYR A 20 -1.10 11.70 10.47
CA TYR A 20 -0.72 12.57 11.60
C TYR A 20 -1.40 13.95 11.51
N SER A 21 -1.43 14.55 10.32
CA SER A 21 -2.08 15.84 10.07
C SER A 21 -3.60 15.78 10.31
N THR A 22 -4.27 14.69 9.95
CA THR A 22 -5.70 14.49 10.24
C THR A 22 -5.97 14.30 11.73
N ILE A 23 -5.14 13.55 12.47
CA ILE A 23 -5.26 13.39 13.92
C ILE A 23 -5.08 14.73 14.63
N GLN A 24 -4.08 15.53 14.24
CA GLN A 24 -3.90 16.87 14.79
C GLN A 24 -5.10 17.77 14.52
N CYS A 25 -5.70 17.68 13.34
CA CYS A 25 -6.91 18.43 12.97
C CYS A 25 -8.10 18.00 13.85
N ILE A 26 -8.34 16.70 14.00
CA ILE A 26 -9.41 16.13 14.84
C ILE A 26 -9.22 16.50 16.32
N LEU A 27 -8.00 16.40 16.84
CA LEU A 27 -7.69 16.75 18.23
C LEU A 27 -7.96 18.24 18.50
N LYS A 28 -7.60 19.14 17.56
CA LYS A 28 -7.94 20.56 17.64
C LYS A 28 -9.46 20.79 17.65
N LEU A 29 -10.22 20.01 16.87
CA LEU A 29 -11.69 20.07 16.85
C LEU A 29 -12.32 19.58 18.17
N ILE A 30 -11.82 18.48 18.74
CA ILE A 30 -12.31 17.94 20.02
C ILE A 30 -12.05 18.93 21.16
N ILE A 31 -10.86 19.52 21.23
CA ILE A 31 -10.55 20.56 22.23
C ILE A 31 -11.50 21.75 22.07
N LYS A 32 -11.83 22.16 20.84
CA LYS A 32 -12.80 23.23 20.57
C LYS A 32 -14.21 22.85 21.03
N LEU A 33 -14.65 21.61 20.83
CA LEU A 33 -15.95 21.11 21.30
C LEU A 33 -16.02 21.06 22.83
N VAL A 34 -14.96 20.61 23.50
CA VAL A 34 -14.86 20.58 24.96
C VAL A 34 -14.91 22.00 25.54
N LEU A 35 -14.20 22.96 24.94
CA LEU A 35 -14.27 24.37 25.35
C LEU A 35 -15.65 25.01 25.09
N LEU A 36 -16.34 24.60 24.03
CA LEU A 36 -17.70 25.05 23.72
C LEU A 36 -18.73 24.44 24.70
N PHE A 37 -18.47 23.22 25.18
CA PHE A 37 -19.26 22.56 26.22
C PHE A 37 -19.08 23.23 27.60
N GLU A 38 -17.88 23.71 27.93
CA GLU A 38 -17.62 24.55 29.11
C GLU A 38 -18.38 25.89 29.05
N CYS A 39 -18.59 26.46 27.86
CA CYS A 39 -19.38 27.69 27.68
C CYS A 39 -20.88 27.46 27.91
N TRP A 40 -21.38 26.24 27.66
CA TRP A 40 -22.75 25.85 28.03
C TRP A 40 -22.86 25.40 29.50
N GLY A 41 -21.74 24.98 30.10
CA GLY A 41 -21.57 24.50 31.47
C GLY A 41 -21.45 25.58 32.55
N SER A 42 -21.81 26.84 32.28
CA SER A 42 -21.84 27.92 33.30
C SER A 42 -22.85 27.68 34.44
N TRP A 43 -23.53 26.52 34.48
CA TRP A 43 -24.40 26.06 35.56
C TRP A 43 -23.79 24.98 36.48
N ILE A 44 -22.58 24.46 36.21
CA ILE A 44 -21.87 23.56 37.14
C ILE A 44 -20.77 24.35 37.83
N SER A 45 -21.21 25.15 38.79
CA SER A 45 -20.36 25.91 39.70
C SER A 45 -19.56 25.01 40.65
N ASN A 46 -18.28 25.36 40.84
CA ASN A 46 -17.42 25.04 42.00
C ASN A 46 -16.78 23.66 42.12
N LEU A 47 -15.86 23.30 41.20
CA LEU A 47 -14.73 22.46 41.59
C LEU A 47 -13.45 22.95 40.91
N GLY A 48 -12.52 23.43 41.73
CA GLY A 48 -11.22 23.90 41.29
C GLY A 48 -10.35 22.77 40.72
N LEU A 49 -9.32 23.22 40.00
CA LEU A 49 -8.26 22.44 39.38
C LEU A 49 -8.63 21.79 38.04
N ILE A 50 -8.25 22.46 36.94
CA ILE A 50 -7.44 21.97 35.82
C ILE A 50 -7.73 22.88 34.60
N PHE A 51 -6.67 23.36 33.94
CA PHE A 51 -6.66 24.22 32.75
C PHE A 51 -6.97 25.73 32.94
N VAL A 52 -5.99 26.46 33.48
CA VAL A 52 -5.75 27.85 33.02
C VAL A 52 -5.34 27.76 31.55
N ALA A 53 -6.34 27.83 30.66
CA ALA A 53 -6.13 28.02 29.24
C ALA A 53 -5.62 29.46 29.05
N ASP A 54 -4.31 29.56 28.86
CA ASP A 54 -3.62 30.81 28.58
C ASP A 54 -4.23 31.48 27.34
N ARG A 55 -4.53 32.79 27.42
CA ARG A 55 -5.09 33.61 26.32
C ARG A 55 -4.29 33.46 25.01
N GLY A 56 -3.02 33.07 25.06
CA GLY A 56 -2.20 32.78 23.88
C GLY A 56 -2.66 31.55 23.09
N VAL A 57 -3.22 30.54 23.75
CA VAL A 57 -3.73 29.33 23.09
C VAL A 57 -5.02 29.62 22.31
N LEU A 58 -5.89 30.50 22.83
CA LEU A 58 -7.11 30.90 22.12
C LEU A 58 -6.84 31.73 20.85
N LYS A 59 -5.84 32.63 20.88
CA LYS A 59 -5.46 33.46 19.71
C LYS A 59 -4.94 32.66 18.50
N ILE A 60 -4.51 31.42 18.70
CA ILE A 60 -4.04 30.51 17.62
C ILE A 60 -5.20 29.71 16.99
N THR A 61 -6.42 29.77 17.56
CA THR A 61 -7.56 28.90 17.19
C THR A 61 -8.75 29.59 16.52
N GLU A 62 -8.62 30.91 16.25
CA GLU A 62 -9.72 31.76 15.75
C GLU A 62 -10.03 31.56 14.27
N GLU A 63 -9.24 30.78 13.52
CA GLU A 63 -9.53 30.54 12.11
C GLU A 63 -10.73 29.60 11.95
N GLU A 64 -11.68 30.07 11.14
CA GLU A 64 -12.93 29.42 10.81
C GLU A 64 -12.64 28.03 10.26
N PHE A 65 -13.06 27.01 11.02
CA PHE A 65 -12.67 25.62 10.84
C PHE A 65 -13.38 25.03 9.61
N SER A 66 -12.86 25.39 8.44
CA SER A 66 -13.46 25.17 7.14
C SER A 66 -13.07 23.79 6.62
N GLY A 67 -13.69 22.75 7.16
CA GLY A 67 -13.55 21.38 6.65
C GLY A 67 -12.13 20.80 6.69
N LEU A 68 -11.97 19.59 6.13
CA LEU A 68 -10.66 18.97 6.00
C LEU A 68 -9.84 19.78 4.99
N PRO A 69 -8.64 20.30 5.34
CA PRO A 69 -7.84 21.08 4.42
C PRO A 69 -7.59 20.28 3.14
N ILE A 70 -7.91 20.88 1.99
CA ILE A 70 -7.83 20.24 0.67
C ILE A 70 -6.41 19.71 0.39
N GLU A 71 -5.39 20.37 0.95
CA GLU A 71 -4.00 19.93 0.90
C GLU A 71 -3.80 18.52 1.46
N VAL A 72 -4.37 18.20 2.62
CA VAL A 72 -4.25 16.88 3.25
C VAL A 72 -5.02 15.82 2.44
N VAL A 73 -6.13 16.22 1.80
CA VAL A 73 -6.87 15.33 0.90
C VAL A 73 -6.01 14.97 -0.31
N ILE A 74 -5.37 15.95 -0.93
CA ILE A 74 -4.46 15.73 -2.08
C ILE A 74 -3.27 14.86 -1.66
N GLU A 75 -2.67 15.13 -0.51
CA GLU A 75 -1.55 14.35 0.03
C GLU A 75 -1.95 12.88 0.28
N LEU A 76 -3.13 12.65 0.86
CA LEU A 76 -3.69 11.32 1.07
C LEU A 76 -3.90 10.58 -0.26
N PHE A 77 -4.49 11.25 -1.26
CA PHE A 77 -4.70 10.65 -2.58
C PHE A 77 -3.37 10.31 -3.27
N LEU A 78 -2.38 11.20 -3.21
CA LEU A 78 -1.05 10.95 -3.75
C LEU A 78 -0.38 9.75 -3.07
N GLY A 79 -0.38 9.70 -1.73
CA GLY A 79 0.15 8.56 -0.97
C GLY A 79 -0.55 7.24 -1.31
N LEU A 80 -1.88 7.27 -1.46
CA LEU A 80 -2.67 6.10 -1.84
C LEU A 80 -2.34 5.60 -3.24
N LEU A 81 -2.24 6.51 -4.23
CA LEU A 81 -1.91 6.16 -5.61
C LEU A 81 -0.51 5.56 -5.72
N LEU A 82 0.46 6.12 -4.99
CA LEU A 82 1.82 5.58 -4.93
C LEU A 82 1.84 4.18 -4.30
N CYS A 83 1.18 4.00 -3.15
CA CYS A 83 1.06 2.69 -2.51
C CYS A 83 0.36 1.67 -3.41
N PHE A 84 -0.73 2.06 -4.06
CA PHE A 84 -1.48 1.19 -4.97
C PHE A 84 -0.62 0.78 -6.18
N TRP A 85 0.07 1.73 -6.80
CA TRP A 85 1.03 1.44 -7.88
C TRP A 85 2.09 0.42 -7.43
N THR A 86 2.61 0.57 -6.21
CA THR A 86 3.63 -0.35 -5.68
C THR A 86 3.06 -1.72 -5.38
N ALA A 87 1.83 -1.81 -4.88
CA ALA A 87 1.13 -3.08 -4.66
C ALA A 87 0.87 -3.85 -5.97
N LEU A 88 0.71 -3.13 -7.09
CA LEU A 88 0.56 -3.74 -8.42
C LEU A 88 1.88 -4.16 -9.06
N THR A 89 2.98 -3.47 -8.74
CA THR A 89 4.29 -3.69 -9.37
C THR A 89 5.25 -4.53 -8.52
N ALA A 90 4.99 -4.67 -7.22
CA ALA A 90 5.77 -5.53 -6.32
C ALA A 90 5.56 -7.03 -6.58
N PRO A 91 4.35 -7.53 -6.88
CA PRO A 91 4.16 -8.91 -7.31
C PRO A 91 4.90 -9.12 -8.63
N GLY A 92 5.77 -10.12 -8.66
CA GLY A 92 6.53 -10.47 -9.85
C GLY A 92 5.64 -10.96 -11.00
N LYS A 93 6.27 -11.38 -12.09
CA LYS A 93 5.54 -11.95 -13.23
C LYS A 93 4.83 -13.24 -12.82
N PHE A 94 3.59 -13.40 -13.25
CA PHE A 94 2.89 -14.68 -13.16
C PHE A 94 3.64 -15.73 -14.00
N LEU A 95 3.81 -16.92 -13.43
CA LEU A 95 4.37 -18.07 -14.12
C LEU A 95 3.25 -18.86 -14.80
N SER A 96 3.55 -19.47 -15.95
CA SER A 96 2.59 -20.30 -16.64
C SER A 96 2.31 -21.61 -15.87
N ILE A 97 1.02 -21.92 -15.71
CA ILE A 97 0.56 -23.19 -15.10
C ILE A 97 0.76 -24.36 -16.08
N HIS A 98 1.00 -24.08 -17.36
CA HIS A 98 1.14 -25.14 -18.35
C HIS A 98 2.43 -25.95 -18.10
N PRO A 99 2.34 -27.29 -17.94
CA PRO A 99 3.47 -28.13 -17.53
C PRO A 99 4.58 -28.23 -18.59
N HIS A 100 4.28 -27.91 -19.86
CA HIS A 100 5.26 -27.87 -20.94
C HIS A 100 5.70 -26.45 -21.31
N SER A 101 5.39 -25.45 -20.48
CA SER A 101 6.00 -24.13 -20.64
C SER A 101 7.49 -24.18 -20.32
N GLU A 102 8.31 -23.46 -21.09
CA GLU A 102 9.76 -23.42 -20.88
C GLU A 102 10.13 -22.91 -19.48
N GLU A 103 9.29 -22.06 -18.88
CA GLU A 103 9.46 -21.50 -17.53
C GLU A 103 9.27 -22.56 -16.41
N ASN A 104 8.46 -23.60 -16.67
CA ASN A 104 8.03 -24.59 -15.68
C ASN A 104 8.50 -26.02 -16.05
N ARG A 105 9.47 -26.13 -16.96
CA ARG A 105 10.07 -27.42 -17.34
C ARG A 105 10.96 -27.93 -16.19
N ILE A 106 10.32 -28.54 -15.19
CA ILE A 106 11.01 -29.10 -14.00
C ILE A 106 11.92 -30.29 -14.33
N VAL A 107 11.78 -30.83 -15.54
CA VAL A 107 12.55 -31.96 -16.06
C VAL A 107 13.31 -31.53 -17.31
N SER A 108 14.33 -30.68 -17.13
CA SER A 108 15.49 -30.75 -18.01
C SER A 108 16.31 -31.96 -17.56
N LEU A 109 15.83 -33.18 -17.86
CA LEU A 109 16.68 -34.36 -17.71
C LEU A 109 17.95 -34.05 -18.50
N PRO A 110 19.15 -33.97 -17.87
CA PRO A 110 20.37 -33.97 -18.65
C PRO A 110 20.29 -35.25 -19.48
N ALA A 111 20.12 -35.09 -20.78
CA ALA A 111 20.12 -36.19 -21.70
C ALA A 111 21.52 -36.80 -21.60
N ASN A 112 21.68 -37.79 -20.73
CA ASN A 112 22.92 -38.50 -20.58
C ASN A 112 22.95 -39.49 -21.75
N PRO A 113 23.71 -39.21 -22.83
CA PRO A 113 23.68 -40.03 -24.03
C PRO A 113 24.11 -41.47 -23.73
N ASP A 114 24.91 -41.67 -22.67
CA ASP A 114 25.45 -42.98 -22.28
C ASP A 114 24.39 -43.92 -21.66
N PHE A 115 23.24 -43.40 -21.23
CA PHE A 115 22.17 -44.18 -20.60
C PHE A 115 20.82 -44.06 -21.33
N MET A 116 20.82 -43.68 -22.60
CA MET A 116 19.59 -43.67 -23.40
C MET A 116 19.10 -45.09 -23.68
N ILE A 117 17.88 -45.40 -23.23
CA ILE A 117 17.20 -46.68 -23.51
C ILE A 117 16.11 -46.46 -24.57
N PHE A 118 16.27 -47.11 -25.72
CA PHE A 118 15.34 -47.00 -26.85
C PHE A 118 14.10 -47.90 -26.75
N ASN A 119 14.00 -48.72 -25.70
CA ASN A 119 12.82 -49.54 -25.42
C ASN A 119 11.81 -48.80 -24.53
N HIS A 120 11.24 -47.70 -25.02
CA HIS A 120 10.22 -46.92 -24.32
C HIS A 120 8.95 -46.78 -25.16
N ARG A 121 7.82 -46.48 -24.49
CA ARG A 121 6.48 -46.40 -25.09
C ARG A 121 6.38 -45.40 -26.26
N GLY A 122 7.27 -44.41 -26.30
CA GLY A 122 7.44 -43.45 -27.41
C GLY A 122 7.68 -44.10 -28.78
N LYS A 123 8.28 -45.29 -28.82
CA LYS A 123 8.54 -46.04 -30.07
C LYS A 123 7.27 -46.43 -30.84
N VAL A 124 6.12 -46.51 -30.15
CA VAL A 124 4.84 -46.91 -30.75
C VAL A 124 4.14 -45.75 -31.45
N PHE A 125 4.49 -44.50 -31.11
CA PHE A 125 3.92 -43.34 -31.75
C PHE A 125 4.70 -43.04 -33.04
N PRO A 126 4.01 -42.83 -34.18
CA PRO A 126 4.68 -42.38 -35.40
C PRO A 126 5.38 -41.05 -35.09
N VAL A 127 6.66 -40.96 -35.39
CA VAL A 127 7.40 -39.70 -35.30
C VAL A 127 6.88 -38.82 -36.42
N GLU A 128 5.91 -37.97 -36.11
CA GLU A 128 5.45 -36.94 -37.05
C GLU A 128 6.55 -35.90 -37.13
N MET A 129 7.30 -35.97 -38.23
CA MET A 129 8.37 -35.04 -38.59
C MET A 129 7.78 -33.71 -39.06
N ASP A 130 6.88 -33.08 -38.30
CA ASP A 130 6.55 -31.67 -38.51
C ASP A 130 7.42 -30.82 -37.58
N LEU A 131 8.73 -30.97 -37.76
CA LEU A 131 9.67 -29.92 -37.38
C LEU A 131 9.34 -28.74 -38.28
N LYS A 132 8.45 -27.86 -37.79
CA LYS A 132 8.35 -26.48 -38.21
C LYS A 132 9.76 -25.89 -38.22
N LEU A 133 10.39 -25.93 -39.39
CA LEU A 133 11.49 -25.08 -39.81
C LEU A 133 11.01 -23.65 -39.66
N ARG A 134 11.23 -23.07 -38.48
CA ARG A 134 11.04 -21.65 -38.25
C ARG A 134 12.42 -20.99 -38.43
N GLN A 135 12.65 -20.48 -39.64
CA GLN A 135 13.53 -19.34 -39.87
C GLN A 135 13.02 -18.12 -39.11
#